data_AF-A0A8J4F1P4-F1
#
_entry.id   AF-A0A8J4F1P4-F1
#
_cell.length_a   1.000
_cell.length_b   1.000
_cell.length_c   1.000
_cell.angle_alpha   90.00
_cell.angle_beta   90.00
_cell.angle_gamma   90.00
#
_symmetry.space_group_name_H-M   'P 1'
#
loop_
_entity.id
_entity.type
_entity.pdbx_description
1 polymer ?
#
loop_
_entity_poly.entity_id
_entity_poly.type
_entity_poly.pdbx_seq_one_letter_code
_entity_poly.pdbx_strand_id
1 'polypeptide(L)'
;MFRLCADSEANVQNAVQFLDALIKDIAADCTNFEVAAFIPKLRDYLRVTNPHKRQFLLSWVEALDSMPNVKMLPHLPALMDGLLSMLAEPVREVRTTVAKCLKDFLAEVRAAPEAELSAEFFSRLTATVVDRAGSPDELTRLTSIHWLRAFVELAPDRVLPHVPAILGVVLYNISSHNVDIQRECADANAALLRLDVAVYGAAARGAAAEGASGTGVTTAFGARVAIGKLDIPAILGTVTLEMRSEMEATRLEALRWLHFLLARTQELVLEQVGLEAPKTRQNTKRHVGSQ
;
A
#
# COMPACT_ATOMS: atom_id res chain seq x y z
N MET A 1 -0.85 -10.70 -33.46
CA MET A 1 -0.48 -9.31 -33.08
C MET A 1 0.65 -9.26 -32.07
N PHE A 2 0.48 -9.76 -30.84
CA PHE A 2 1.54 -9.69 -29.80
C PHE A 2 2.92 -10.24 -30.20
N ARG A 3 2.97 -11.26 -31.07
CA ARG A 3 4.24 -11.77 -31.62
C ARG A 3 4.84 -10.87 -32.71
N LEU A 4 3.98 -10.23 -33.50
CA LEU A 4 4.33 -9.48 -34.71
C LEU A 4 4.59 -7.99 -34.45
N CYS A 5 4.21 -7.45 -33.28
CA CYS A 5 4.50 -6.05 -32.95
C CYS A 5 6.00 -5.79 -32.72
N ALA A 6 6.80 -6.84 -32.56
CA ALA A 6 8.27 -6.77 -32.46
C ALA A 6 8.95 -7.38 -33.71
N ASP A 7 8.26 -7.42 -34.84
CA ASP A 7 8.80 -7.94 -36.10
C ASP A 7 9.91 -7.02 -36.64
N SER A 8 10.87 -7.58 -37.37
CA SER A 8 11.95 -6.80 -37.99
C SER A 8 11.50 -5.97 -39.18
N GLU A 9 10.40 -6.34 -39.84
CA GLU A 9 9.91 -5.66 -41.03
C GLU A 9 8.94 -4.52 -40.69
N ALA A 10 9.28 -3.30 -41.11
CA ALA A 10 8.44 -2.12 -40.88
C ALA A 10 7.03 -2.24 -41.47
N ASN A 11 6.90 -2.91 -42.63
CA ASN A 11 5.59 -3.14 -43.25
C ASN A 11 4.71 -4.06 -42.39
N VAL A 12 5.29 -5.09 -41.76
CA VAL A 12 4.58 -5.98 -40.84
C VAL A 12 4.17 -5.22 -39.59
N GLN A 13 5.05 -4.39 -39.03
CA GLN A 13 4.72 -3.54 -37.88
C GLN A 13 3.55 -2.59 -38.19
N ASN A 14 3.57 -1.90 -39.34
CA ASN A 14 2.50 -1.01 -39.76
C ASN A 14 1.17 -1.75 -39.93
N ALA A 15 1.18 -2.92 -40.57
CA ALA A 15 -0.02 -3.74 -40.72
C ALA A 15 -0.58 -4.21 -39.37
N VAL A 16 0.30 -4.56 -38.42
CA VAL A 16 -0.09 -4.95 -37.05
C VAL A 16 -0.68 -3.78 -36.29
N GLN A 17 -0.15 -2.57 -36.43
CA GLN A 17 -0.70 -1.36 -35.80
C GLN A 17 -2.11 -1.05 -36.31
N PHE A 18 -2.35 -1.16 -37.62
CA PHE A 18 -3.68 -0.98 -38.19
C PHE A 18 -4.68 -2.02 -37.65
N LEU A 19 -4.28 -3.30 -37.63
CA LEU A 19 -5.12 -4.37 -37.08
C LEU A 19 -5.37 -4.19 -35.57
N ASP A 20 -4.37 -3.72 -34.84
CA ASP A 20 -4.47 -3.41 -33.41
C ASP A 20 -5.49 -2.30 -33.13
N ALA A 21 -5.44 -1.21 -33.91
CA ALA A 21 -6.43 -0.13 -33.83
C ALA A 21 -7.85 -0.64 -34.10
N LEU A 22 -8.05 -1.41 -35.19
CA LEU A 22 -9.37 -1.98 -35.50
C LEU A 22 -9.91 -2.89 -34.39
N ILE A 23 -9.06 -3.72 -33.77
CA ILE A 23 -9.51 -4.62 -32.71
C ILE A 23 -9.85 -3.83 -31.44
N LYS A 24 -9.14 -2.73 -31.15
CA LYS A 24 -9.49 -1.82 -30.06
C LYS A 24 -10.82 -1.11 -30.33
N ASP A 25 -11.05 -0.65 -31.56
CA ASP A 25 -12.32 -0.03 -31.95
C ASP A 25 -13.48 -1.02 -31.81
N ILE A 26 -13.32 -2.26 -32.32
CA ILE A 26 -14.31 -3.32 -32.14
C ILE A 26 -14.56 -3.60 -30.65
N ALA A 27 -13.49 -3.67 -29.84
CA ALA A 27 -13.61 -3.91 -28.40
C ALA A 27 -14.34 -2.76 -27.69
N ALA A 28 -14.12 -1.50 -28.10
CA ALA A 28 -14.80 -0.33 -27.56
C ALA A 28 -16.29 -0.28 -27.95
N ASP A 29 -16.64 -0.74 -29.15
CA ASP A 29 -18.02 -0.84 -29.62
C ASP A 29 -18.77 -2.07 -29.05
N CYS A 30 -18.04 -3.04 -28.49
CA CYS A 30 -18.64 -4.21 -27.85
C CYS A 30 -19.28 -3.83 -26.51
N THR A 31 -20.61 -3.91 -26.44
CA THR A 31 -21.37 -3.61 -25.20
C THR A 31 -21.02 -4.55 -24.04
N ASN A 32 -20.70 -5.81 -24.33
CA ASN A 32 -20.42 -6.86 -23.34
C ASN A 32 -18.96 -7.34 -23.37
N PHE A 33 -17.99 -6.44 -23.46
CA PHE A 33 -16.59 -6.83 -23.41
C PHE A 33 -16.23 -7.44 -22.04
N GLU A 34 -15.91 -8.74 -22.01
CA GLU A 34 -15.54 -9.46 -20.78
C GLU A 34 -14.10 -9.15 -20.34
N VAL A 35 -13.89 -7.94 -19.82
CA VAL A 35 -12.57 -7.49 -19.34
C VAL A 35 -11.99 -8.45 -18.31
N ALA A 36 -12.80 -9.01 -17.42
CA ALA A 36 -12.34 -9.95 -16.39
C ALA A 36 -11.68 -11.22 -16.97
N ALA A 37 -12.12 -11.70 -18.15
CA ALA A 37 -11.51 -12.83 -18.83
C ALA A 37 -10.23 -12.45 -19.60
N PHE A 38 -10.11 -11.19 -19.99
CA PHE A 38 -8.94 -10.66 -20.69
C PHE A 38 -7.76 -10.37 -19.75
N ILE A 39 -8.05 -9.83 -18.56
CA ILE A 39 -7.05 -9.33 -17.59
C ILE A 39 -5.98 -10.37 -17.20
N PRO A 40 -6.29 -11.66 -16.94
CA PRO A 40 -5.26 -12.64 -16.61
C PRO A 40 -4.21 -12.80 -17.72
N LYS A 41 -4.63 -12.75 -19.00
CA LYS A 41 -3.70 -12.83 -20.13
C LYS A 41 -2.87 -11.56 -20.23
N LEU A 42 -3.50 -10.40 -20.08
CA LEU A 42 -2.80 -9.11 -20.09
C LEU A 42 -1.71 -9.06 -19.00
N ARG A 43 -2.05 -9.43 -17.77
CA ARG A 43 -1.12 -9.56 -16.64
C ARG A 43 0.10 -10.41 -17.01
N ASP A 44 -0.12 -11.60 -17.55
CA ASP A 44 0.97 -12.53 -17.85
C ASP A 44 1.93 -11.94 -18.91
N TYR A 45 1.40 -11.17 -19.86
CA TYR A 45 2.21 -10.50 -20.89
C TYR A 45 2.92 -9.24 -20.41
N LEU A 46 2.39 -8.51 -19.41
CA LEU A 46 3.05 -7.30 -18.86
C LEU A 46 4.45 -7.59 -18.27
N ARG A 47 4.78 -8.86 -18.00
CA ARG A 47 6.11 -9.30 -17.53
C ARG A 47 7.19 -9.35 -18.62
N VAL A 48 6.81 -9.23 -19.89
CA VAL A 48 7.76 -9.27 -21.01
C VAL A 48 8.64 -8.03 -21.01
N THR A 49 9.92 -8.17 -21.38
CA THR A 49 10.94 -7.11 -21.36
C THR A 49 11.19 -6.44 -22.71
N ASN A 50 10.62 -6.96 -23.80
CA ASN A 50 10.80 -6.36 -25.13
C ASN A 50 10.05 -5.00 -25.21
N PRO A 51 10.72 -3.90 -25.60
CA PRO A 51 10.12 -2.56 -25.53
C PRO A 51 8.90 -2.39 -26.43
N HIS A 52 8.92 -2.92 -27.66
CA HIS A 52 7.78 -2.84 -28.58
C HIS A 52 6.56 -3.61 -28.04
N LYS A 53 6.80 -4.77 -27.41
CA LYS A 53 5.73 -5.52 -26.74
C LYS A 53 5.19 -4.76 -25.52
N ARG A 54 6.04 -4.10 -24.74
CA ARG A 54 5.62 -3.26 -23.61
C ARG A 54 4.79 -2.07 -24.07
N GLN A 55 5.20 -1.36 -25.11
CA GLN A 55 4.45 -0.27 -25.72
C GLN A 55 3.08 -0.74 -26.23
N PHE A 56 3.04 -1.89 -26.92
CA PHE A 56 1.79 -2.52 -27.34
C PHE A 56 0.88 -2.82 -26.15
N LEU A 57 1.40 -3.42 -25.08
CA LEU A 57 0.60 -3.75 -23.90
C LEU A 57 0.10 -2.51 -23.15
N LEU A 58 0.92 -1.46 -23.01
CA LEU A 58 0.49 -0.19 -22.43
C LEU A 58 -0.64 0.44 -23.23
N SER A 59 -0.55 0.42 -24.57
CA SER A 59 -1.62 0.93 -25.42
C SER A 59 -2.94 0.15 -25.28
N TRP A 60 -2.88 -1.13 -24.88
CA TRP A 60 -4.08 -1.91 -24.52
C TRP A 60 -4.61 -1.53 -23.15
N VAL A 61 -3.75 -1.30 -22.16
CA VAL A 61 -4.17 -0.80 -20.84
C VAL A 61 -4.88 0.55 -20.98
N GLU A 62 -4.30 1.50 -21.72
CA GLU A 62 -4.90 2.81 -21.99
C GLU A 62 -6.21 2.72 -22.77
N ALA A 63 -6.27 1.85 -23.78
CA ALA A 63 -7.50 1.65 -24.55
C ALA A 63 -8.63 1.08 -23.69
N LEU A 64 -8.35 0.06 -22.87
CA LEU A 64 -9.35 -0.53 -21.97
C LEU A 64 -9.83 0.45 -20.91
N ASP A 65 -8.92 1.29 -20.39
CA ASP A 65 -9.23 2.29 -19.38
C ASP A 65 -10.10 3.44 -19.94
N SER A 66 -9.95 3.73 -21.23
CA SER A 66 -10.75 4.76 -21.92
C SER A 66 -12.16 4.28 -22.33
N MET A 67 -12.48 2.98 -22.20
CA MET A 67 -13.77 2.44 -22.60
C MET A 67 -14.86 2.71 -21.55
N PRO A 68 -16.01 3.32 -21.90
CA PRO A 68 -17.01 3.75 -20.93
C PRO A 68 -17.72 2.60 -20.20
N ASN A 69 -17.75 1.41 -20.80
CA ASN A 69 -18.37 0.20 -20.26
C ASN A 69 -17.38 -0.72 -19.55
N VAL A 70 -16.10 -0.36 -19.47
CA VAL A 70 -15.06 -1.16 -18.84
C VAL A 70 -14.62 -0.47 -17.55
N LYS A 71 -14.65 -1.21 -16.43
CA LYS A 71 -14.08 -0.75 -15.15
C LYS A 71 -12.71 -1.36 -14.97
N MET A 72 -11.65 -0.60 -15.26
CA MET A 72 -10.27 -1.08 -15.10
C MET A 72 -9.79 -1.04 -13.64
N LEU A 73 -10.29 -0.10 -12.84
CA LEU A 73 -9.85 0.10 -11.46
C LEU A 73 -9.86 -1.20 -10.61
N PRO A 74 -10.92 -2.03 -10.59
CA PRO A 74 -10.92 -3.30 -9.84
C PRO A 74 -9.84 -4.30 -10.28
N HIS A 75 -9.32 -4.16 -11.49
CA HIS A 75 -8.30 -5.03 -12.08
C HIS A 75 -6.87 -4.53 -11.88
N LEU A 76 -6.70 -3.27 -11.47
CA LEU A 76 -5.40 -2.64 -11.23
C LEU A 76 -4.46 -3.49 -10.33
N PRO A 77 -4.91 -4.14 -9.23
CA PRO A 77 -4.01 -4.96 -8.42
C PRO A 77 -3.33 -6.09 -9.19
N ALA A 78 -3.98 -6.62 -10.22
CA ALA A 78 -3.39 -7.67 -11.06
C ALA A 78 -2.34 -7.10 -12.04
N LEU A 79 -2.45 -5.82 -12.42
CA LEU A 79 -1.59 -5.19 -13.43
C LEU A 79 -0.43 -4.40 -12.81
N MET A 80 -0.56 -3.97 -11.55
CA MET A 80 0.36 -3.07 -10.85
C MET A 80 1.83 -3.50 -10.94
N ASP A 81 2.11 -4.79 -10.69
CA ASP A 81 3.47 -5.35 -10.73
C ASP A 81 4.11 -5.19 -12.13
N GLY A 82 3.35 -5.48 -13.16
CA GLY A 82 3.77 -5.34 -14.56
C GLY A 82 4.03 -3.88 -14.92
N LEU A 83 3.11 -2.98 -14.56
CA LEU A 83 3.23 -1.54 -14.83
C LEU A 83 4.45 -0.93 -14.11
N LEU A 84 4.62 -1.19 -12.81
CA LEU A 84 5.78 -0.71 -12.06
C LEU A 84 7.10 -1.27 -12.63
N SER A 85 7.10 -2.48 -13.21
CA SER A 85 8.32 -3.04 -13.84
C SER A 85 8.78 -2.29 -15.09
N MET A 86 7.87 -1.58 -15.74
CA MET A 86 8.15 -0.82 -16.96
C MET A 86 8.76 0.56 -16.65
N LEU A 87 8.72 1.02 -15.39
CA LEU A 87 9.40 2.26 -15.01
C LEU A 87 10.93 2.15 -15.14
N ALA A 88 11.48 0.94 -15.01
CA ALA A 88 12.90 0.64 -15.21
C ALA A 88 13.27 0.36 -16.69
N GLU A 89 12.36 0.58 -17.64
CA GLU A 89 12.60 0.33 -19.07
C GLU A 89 13.65 1.30 -19.65
N PRO A 90 14.66 0.87 -20.44
CA PRO A 90 15.60 1.79 -21.08
C PRO A 90 14.96 2.73 -22.10
N VAL A 91 13.87 2.31 -22.77
CA VAL A 91 13.14 3.18 -23.72
C VAL A 91 12.35 4.27 -23.00
N ARG A 92 12.76 5.53 -23.22
CA ARG A 92 12.17 6.71 -22.55
C ARG A 92 10.67 6.88 -22.79
N GLU A 93 10.21 6.58 -24.00
CA GLU A 93 8.80 6.69 -24.35
C GLU A 93 7.95 5.76 -23.49
N VAL A 94 8.31 4.47 -23.41
CA VAL A 94 7.63 3.48 -22.55
C VAL A 94 7.61 3.92 -21.10
N ARG A 95 8.74 4.43 -20.56
CA ARG A 95 8.79 4.97 -19.19
C ARG A 95 7.83 6.13 -18.98
N THR A 96 7.76 7.05 -19.94
CA THR A 96 6.91 8.23 -19.85
C THR A 96 5.43 7.85 -19.88
N THR A 97 5.07 6.94 -20.79
CA THR A 97 3.70 6.42 -20.93
C THR A 97 3.27 5.67 -19.67
N VAL A 98 4.08 4.75 -19.14
CA VAL A 98 3.70 4.01 -17.93
C VAL A 98 3.68 4.89 -16.68
N ALA A 99 4.57 5.87 -16.55
CA ALA A 99 4.53 6.84 -15.45
C ALA A 99 3.25 7.68 -15.49
N LYS A 100 2.81 8.10 -16.68
CA LYS A 100 1.53 8.80 -16.86
C LYS A 100 0.35 7.88 -16.49
N CYS A 101 0.32 6.66 -17.03
CA CYS A 101 -0.72 5.67 -16.74
C CYS A 101 -0.85 5.39 -15.23
N LEU A 102 0.26 5.20 -14.52
CA LEU A 102 0.26 5.03 -13.06
C LEU A 102 -0.22 6.29 -12.33
N LYS A 103 0.12 7.49 -12.81
CA LYS A 103 -0.38 8.73 -12.22
C LYS A 103 -1.90 8.87 -12.38
N ASP A 104 -2.42 8.52 -13.55
CA ASP A 104 -3.85 8.60 -13.87
C ASP A 104 -4.64 7.59 -13.03
N PHE A 105 -4.18 6.33 -12.93
CA PHE A 105 -4.78 5.33 -12.03
C PHE A 105 -4.77 5.77 -10.55
N LEU A 106 -3.69 6.42 -10.08
CA LEU A 106 -3.67 6.91 -8.70
C LEU A 106 -4.68 8.04 -8.49
N ALA A 107 -4.89 8.88 -9.50
CA ALA A 107 -5.93 9.92 -9.45
C ALA A 107 -7.33 9.30 -9.42
N GLU A 108 -7.58 8.24 -10.19
CA GLU A 108 -8.83 7.48 -10.14
C GLU A 108 -9.06 6.81 -8.79
N VAL A 109 -8.03 6.17 -8.21
CA VAL A 109 -8.11 5.60 -6.85
C VAL A 109 -8.53 6.66 -5.84
N ARG A 110 -7.99 7.89 -5.94
CA ARG A 110 -8.36 9.00 -5.05
C ARG A 110 -9.78 9.52 -5.29
N ALA A 111 -10.28 9.44 -6.51
CA ALA A 111 -11.61 9.91 -6.88
C ALA A 111 -12.71 8.86 -6.65
N ALA A 112 -12.35 7.58 -6.56
CA ALA A 112 -13.28 6.48 -6.40
C ALA A 112 -13.99 6.51 -5.03
N PRO A 113 -15.29 6.21 -4.96
CA PRO A 113 -16.00 6.04 -3.70
C PRO A 113 -15.35 4.92 -2.88
N GLU A 114 -15.24 5.11 -1.56
CA GLU A 114 -14.64 4.09 -0.67
C GLU A 114 -15.33 2.72 -0.78
N ALA A 115 -16.64 2.70 -1.08
CA ALA A 115 -17.42 1.48 -1.28
C ALA A 115 -16.94 0.63 -2.47
N GLU A 116 -16.28 1.23 -3.47
CA GLU A 116 -15.73 0.51 -4.62
C GLU A 116 -14.34 -0.08 -4.36
N LEU A 117 -13.64 0.40 -3.31
CA LEU A 117 -12.29 0.00 -2.97
C LEU A 117 -12.28 -0.95 -1.76
N SER A 118 -12.26 -2.25 -2.05
CA SER A 118 -12.27 -3.27 -1.00
C SER A 118 -10.96 -3.30 -0.19
N ALA A 119 -11.00 -3.89 1.01
CA ALA A 119 -9.78 -4.14 1.80
C ALA A 119 -8.79 -5.04 1.05
N GLU A 120 -9.28 -6.01 0.28
CA GLU A 120 -8.44 -6.90 -0.53
C GLU A 120 -7.75 -6.15 -1.68
N PHE A 121 -8.44 -5.18 -2.29
CA PHE A 121 -7.87 -4.29 -3.30
C PHE A 121 -6.64 -3.56 -2.76
N PHE A 122 -6.79 -2.88 -1.60
CA PHE A 122 -5.68 -2.18 -0.95
C PHE A 122 -4.58 -3.14 -0.52
N SER A 123 -4.93 -4.33 -0.01
CA SER A 123 -3.95 -5.29 0.48
C SER A 123 -3.03 -5.79 -0.64
N ARG A 124 -3.60 -6.20 -1.78
CA ARG A 124 -2.83 -6.67 -2.95
C ARG A 124 -1.98 -5.57 -3.57
N LEU A 125 -2.53 -4.35 -3.68
CA LEU A 125 -1.77 -3.21 -4.19
C LEU A 125 -0.62 -2.84 -3.26
N THR A 126 -0.91 -2.67 -1.97
CA THR A 126 0.11 -2.30 -0.98
C THR A 126 1.24 -3.32 -0.95
N ALA A 127 0.94 -4.63 -0.97
CA ALA A 127 1.96 -5.67 -1.02
C ALA A 127 2.89 -5.53 -2.26
N THR A 128 2.30 -5.30 -3.44
CA THR A 128 3.06 -5.12 -4.67
C THR A 128 3.90 -3.85 -4.64
N VAL A 129 3.33 -2.74 -4.17
CA VAL A 129 4.01 -1.45 -4.12
C VAL A 129 5.14 -1.45 -3.09
N VAL A 130 4.96 -2.11 -1.93
CA VAL A 130 6.02 -2.29 -0.93
C VAL A 130 7.20 -3.06 -1.53
N ASP A 131 6.95 -4.16 -2.24
CA ASP A 131 8.01 -4.92 -2.93
C ASP A 131 8.78 -4.03 -3.91
N ARG A 132 8.07 -3.24 -4.73
CA ARG A 132 8.69 -2.36 -5.73
C ARG A 132 9.36 -1.11 -5.14
N ALA A 133 9.03 -0.72 -3.91
CA ALA A 133 9.78 0.30 -3.16
C ALA A 133 11.20 -0.17 -2.77
N GLY A 134 11.51 -1.46 -2.90
CA GLY A 134 12.87 -2.01 -2.81
C GLY A 134 13.65 -2.04 -4.14
N SER A 135 13.07 -1.58 -5.24
CA SER A 135 13.69 -1.66 -6.58
C SER A 135 15.03 -0.90 -6.64
N PRO A 136 16.05 -1.41 -7.35
CA PRO A 136 17.28 -0.65 -7.60
C PRO A 136 17.03 0.58 -8.48
N ASP A 137 16.02 0.53 -9.35
CA ASP A 137 15.63 1.65 -10.20
C ASP A 137 14.95 2.76 -9.38
N GLU A 138 15.53 3.97 -9.44
CA GLU A 138 15.10 5.09 -8.62
C GLU A 138 13.69 5.58 -8.95
N LEU A 139 13.30 5.58 -10.23
CA LEU A 139 11.97 6.02 -10.65
C LEU A 139 10.88 5.07 -10.14
N THR A 140 11.12 3.76 -10.27
CA THR A 140 10.26 2.70 -9.72
C THR A 140 10.11 2.87 -8.22
N ARG A 141 11.22 3.09 -7.52
CA ARG A 141 11.25 3.27 -6.07
C ARG A 141 10.49 4.52 -5.64
N LEU A 142 10.78 5.67 -6.24
CA LEU A 142 10.10 6.95 -5.97
C LEU A 142 8.59 6.84 -6.20
N THR A 143 8.19 6.27 -7.33
CA THR A 143 6.77 6.10 -7.67
C THR A 143 6.09 5.18 -6.68
N SER A 144 6.74 4.08 -6.28
CA SER A 144 6.20 3.16 -5.28
C SER A 144 6.00 3.84 -3.93
N ILE A 145 6.99 4.60 -3.45
CA ILE A 145 6.88 5.34 -2.18
C ILE A 145 5.75 6.40 -2.26
N HIS A 146 5.59 7.07 -3.41
CA HIS A 146 4.49 8.01 -3.63
C HIS A 146 3.12 7.33 -3.50
N TRP A 147 2.95 6.14 -4.08
CA TRP A 147 1.75 5.33 -3.94
C TRP A 147 1.50 4.90 -2.49
N LEU A 148 2.54 4.47 -1.75
CA LEU A 148 2.40 4.11 -0.34
C LEU A 148 1.97 5.29 0.51
N ARG A 149 2.57 6.48 0.34
CA ARG A 149 2.13 7.70 1.03
C ARG A 149 0.67 7.99 0.73
N ALA A 150 0.29 7.94 -0.54
CA ALA A 150 -1.08 8.19 -0.96
C ALA A 150 -2.08 7.22 -0.32
N PHE A 151 -1.73 5.94 -0.17
CA PHE A 151 -2.59 4.96 0.50
C PHE A 151 -2.74 5.24 1.99
N VAL A 152 -1.65 5.61 2.67
CA VAL A 152 -1.69 6.00 4.10
C VAL A 152 -2.61 7.19 4.33
N GLU A 153 -2.62 8.16 3.42
CA GLU A 153 -3.46 9.36 3.49
C GLU A 153 -4.92 9.10 3.10
N LEU A 154 -5.15 8.28 2.08
CA LEU A 154 -6.49 8.06 1.50
C LEU A 154 -7.33 7.09 2.33
N ALA A 155 -6.74 5.98 2.78
CA ALA A 155 -7.47 4.88 3.41
C ALA A 155 -6.67 4.30 4.59
N PRO A 156 -6.40 5.11 5.63
CA PRO A 156 -5.55 4.70 6.76
C PRO A 156 -6.00 3.38 7.35
N ASP A 157 -7.31 3.23 7.62
CA ASP A 157 -7.93 2.03 8.20
C ASP A 157 -7.69 0.73 7.40
N ARG A 158 -7.54 0.84 6.08
CA ARG A 158 -7.28 -0.30 5.18
C ARG A 158 -5.80 -0.66 5.12
N VAL A 159 -4.94 0.30 5.41
CA VAL A 159 -3.48 0.19 5.30
C VAL A 159 -2.84 -0.23 6.64
N LEU A 160 -3.55 -0.11 7.76
CA LEU A 160 -3.05 -0.49 9.10
C LEU A 160 -2.34 -1.86 9.16
N PRO A 161 -2.86 -2.95 8.55
CA PRO A 161 -2.17 -4.25 8.55
C PRO A 161 -0.82 -4.26 7.82
N HIS A 162 -0.59 -3.29 6.94
CA HIS A 162 0.60 -3.17 6.11
C HIS A 162 1.60 -2.13 6.63
N VAL A 163 1.25 -1.34 7.66
CA VAL A 163 2.12 -0.30 8.22
C VAL A 163 3.52 -0.80 8.59
N PRO A 164 3.74 -1.98 9.21
CA PRO A 164 5.09 -2.46 9.50
C PRO A 164 5.97 -2.59 8.25
N ALA A 165 5.39 -3.06 7.15
CA ALA A 165 6.10 -3.26 5.89
C ALA A 165 6.35 -1.92 5.16
N ILE A 166 5.36 -1.03 5.16
CA ILE A 166 5.50 0.33 4.61
C ILE A 166 6.57 1.10 5.39
N LEU A 167 6.55 1.02 6.73
CA LEU A 167 7.51 1.69 7.57
C LEU A 167 8.94 1.21 7.28
N GLY A 168 9.13 -0.09 7.10
CA GLY A 168 10.44 -0.66 6.78
C GLY A 168 11.02 -0.07 5.49
N VAL A 169 10.23 -0.08 4.41
CA VAL A 169 10.70 0.48 3.14
C VAL A 169 10.88 2.00 3.18
N VAL A 170 10.06 2.73 3.94
CA VAL A 170 10.21 4.17 4.13
C VAL A 170 11.50 4.49 4.90
N LEU A 171 11.74 3.85 6.05
CA LEU A 171 12.94 4.08 6.86
C LEU A 171 14.23 3.69 6.13
N TYR A 172 14.22 2.58 5.40
CA TYR A 172 15.33 2.16 4.54
C TYR A 172 15.67 3.24 3.50
N ASN A 173 14.66 3.89 2.92
CA ASN A 173 14.83 4.87 1.85
C ASN A 173 15.03 6.33 2.33
N ILE A 174 14.84 6.65 3.61
CA ILE A 174 15.11 8.00 4.17
C ILE A 174 16.56 8.43 3.93
N SER A 175 17.49 7.49 3.91
CA SER A 175 18.92 7.74 3.69
C SER A 175 19.35 7.59 2.22
N SER A 176 18.42 7.49 1.27
CA SER A 176 18.69 7.40 -0.16
C SER A 176 19.53 8.59 -0.65
N HIS A 177 20.39 8.41 -1.65
CA HIS A 177 21.18 9.52 -2.22
C HIS A 177 20.35 10.47 -3.09
N ASN A 178 19.21 9.98 -3.57
CA ASN A 178 18.28 10.75 -4.38
C ASN A 178 17.37 11.60 -3.47
N VAL A 179 17.47 12.93 -3.62
CA VAL A 179 16.76 13.92 -2.81
C VAL A 179 15.23 13.81 -2.94
N ASP A 180 14.72 13.46 -4.12
CA ASP A 180 13.28 13.29 -4.32
C ASP A 180 12.77 12.08 -3.53
N ILE A 181 13.53 10.98 -3.51
CA ILE A 181 13.21 9.80 -2.70
C ILE A 181 13.27 10.14 -1.21
N GLN A 182 14.30 10.87 -0.76
CA GLN A 182 14.41 11.28 0.65
C GLN A 182 13.20 12.11 1.08
N ARG A 183 12.84 13.12 0.28
CA ARG A 183 11.69 13.99 0.54
C ARG A 183 10.39 13.21 0.60
N GLU A 184 10.16 12.34 -0.38
CA GLU A 184 8.94 11.54 -0.45
C GLU A 184 8.85 10.57 0.74
N CYS A 185 9.98 9.99 1.17
CA CYS A 185 10.05 9.18 2.38
C CYS A 185 9.79 9.99 3.64
N ALA A 186 10.34 11.19 3.76
CA ALA A 186 10.09 12.06 4.91
C ALA A 186 8.60 12.43 5.01
N ASP A 187 7.96 12.73 3.89
CA ASP A 187 6.52 13.02 3.83
C ASP A 187 5.68 11.77 4.17
N ALA A 188 6.04 10.59 3.64
CA ALA A 188 5.41 9.32 3.97
C ALA A 188 5.56 8.97 5.45
N ASN A 189 6.76 9.14 6.00
CA ASN A 189 7.08 8.94 7.40
C ASN A 189 6.24 9.85 8.31
N ALA A 190 6.11 11.13 7.93
CA ALA A 190 5.24 12.07 8.64
C ALA A 190 3.76 11.67 8.57
N ALA A 191 3.28 11.18 7.41
CA ALA A 191 1.91 10.69 7.28
C ALA A 191 1.65 9.47 8.19
N LEU A 192 2.59 8.52 8.24
CA LEU A 192 2.51 7.36 9.13
C LEU A 192 2.48 7.77 10.61
N LEU A 193 3.29 8.75 11.03
CA LEU A 193 3.28 9.27 12.41
C LEU A 193 1.99 10.02 12.77
N ARG A 194 1.25 10.54 11.77
CA ARG A 194 -0.05 11.20 11.97
C ARG A 194 -1.21 10.23 12.06
N LEU A 195 -1.01 8.94 11.79
CA LEU A 195 -2.07 7.95 11.95
C LEU A 195 -2.60 8.03 13.39
N ASP A 196 -3.88 8.38 13.52
CA ASP A 196 -4.56 8.39 14.81
C ASP A 196 -4.81 6.94 15.21
N VAL A 197 -3.87 6.43 16.00
CA VAL A 197 -4.00 5.11 16.61
C VAL A 197 -5.06 5.25 17.69
N ALA A 198 -6.28 4.79 17.41
CA ALA A 198 -7.18 4.39 18.48
C ALA A 198 -6.56 3.17 19.18
N VAL A 199 -5.61 3.42 20.08
CA VAL A 199 -5.00 2.42 20.95
C VAL A 199 -6.08 1.96 21.92
N TYR A 200 -6.84 0.92 21.57
CA TYR A 200 -7.57 0.16 22.58
C TYR A 200 -6.63 -0.87 23.21
N GLY A 201 -5.67 -0.37 23.98
CA GLY A 201 -4.94 -1.14 24.99
C GLY A 201 -5.67 -1.08 26.33
N ALA A 202 -6.90 -1.59 26.42
CA ALA A 202 -7.61 -1.79 27.71
C ALA A 202 -8.95 -2.56 27.61
N ALA A 203 -9.49 -2.88 26.43
CA ALA A 203 -10.82 -3.49 26.33
C ALA A 203 -10.87 -5.01 26.63
N ALA A 204 -9.73 -5.68 26.85
CA ALA A 204 -9.70 -7.11 27.19
C ALA A 204 -9.90 -7.41 28.69
N ARG A 205 -9.89 -6.38 29.57
CA ARG A 205 -10.10 -6.57 31.02
C ARG A 205 -11.54 -6.32 31.50
N GLY A 206 -12.44 -5.82 30.65
CA GLY A 206 -13.86 -5.58 30.99
C GLY A 206 -14.80 -6.74 30.65
N ALA A 207 -14.51 -7.50 29.60
CA ALA A 207 -15.41 -8.56 29.10
C ALA A 207 -15.47 -9.82 30.00
N ALA A 208 -14.55 -9.96 30.96
CA ALA A 208 -14.59 -11.05 31.94
C ALA A 208 -15.43 -10.73 33.18
N ALA A 209 -15.87 -9.47 33.36
CA ALA A 209 -16.61 -9.04 34.55
C ALA A 209 -18.12 -8.84 34.31
N GLU A 210 -18.59 -8.70 33.07
CA GLU A 210 -20.00 -8.45 32.74
C GLU A 210 -20.76 -9.71 32.24
N GLY A 211 -20.31 -10.90 32.65
CA GLY A 211 -21.01 -12.16 32.38
C GLY A 211 -22.19 -12.46 33.31
N ALA A 212 -22.65 -11.51 34.13
CA ALA A 212 -23.60 -11.79 35.20
C ALA A 212 -24.66 -10.70 35.43
N SER A 213 -25.43 -10.32 34.41
CA SER A 213 -26.85 -9.93 34.57
C SER A 213 -27.46 -9.55 33.23
N GLY A 214 -28.67 -10.06 32.96
CA GLY A 214 -29.30 -10.03 31.65
C GLY A 214 -30.03 -8.74 31.27
N THR A 215 -30.52 -8.81 30.02
CA THR A 215 -31.60 -8.02 29.40
C THR A 215 -31.39 -6.52 29.26
N GLY A 216 -31.06 -6.09 28.04
CA GLY A 216 -31.16 -4.70 27.63
C GLY A 216 -30.72 -4.52 26.18
N VAL A 217 -31.68 -4.19 25.32
CA VAL A 217 -31.48 -3.85 23.90
C VAL A 217 -30.40 -2.77 23.77
N THR A 218 -29.26 -3.10 23.16
CA THR A 218 -28.27 -2.12 22.67
C THR A 218 -28.08 -2.33 21.18
N THR A 219 -28.87 -1.55 20.44
CA THR A 219 -28.46 -0.73 19.30
C THR A 219 -27.28 -1.22 18.44
N ALA A 220 -27.57 -1.28 17.14
CA ALA A 220 -26.73 -1.61 15.99
C ALA A 220 -25.48 -0.71 15.77
N PHE A 221 -24.79 -0.31 16.84
CA PHE A 221 -23.51 0.40 16.82
C PHE A 221 -22.30 -0.54 17.07
N GLY A 222 -22.57 -1.81 17.38
CA GLY A 222 -21.55 -2.86 17.57
C GLY A 222 -21.07 -3.54 16.28
N ALA A 223 -21.51 -3.07 15.11
CA ALA A 223 -21.14 -3.60 13.80
C ALA A 223 -20.21 -2.67 13.01
N ARG A 224 -19.49 -1.75 13.68
CA ARG A 224 -18.23 -1.24 13.14
C ARG A 224 -17.22 -2.39 13.22
N VAL A 225 -17.25 -3.20 12.17
CA VAL A 225 -16.23 -4.17 11.74
C VAL A 225 -14.88 -3.80 12.33
N ALA A 226 -14.19 -4.77 12.95
CA ALA A 226 -12.85 -4.62 13.50
C ALA A 226 -11.93 -3.87 12.51
N ILE A 227 -11.82 -2.55 12.68
CA ILE A 227 -10.85 -1.73 11.96
C ILE A 227 -9.49 -2.19 12.48
N GLY A 228 -8.61 -2.57 11.54
CA GLY A 228 -7.35 -3.26 11.83
C GLY A 228 -6.62 -2.60 13.00
N LYS A 229 -6.28 -3.38 14.02
CA LYS A 229 -5.46 -2.87 15.11
C LYS A 229 -4.04 -2.70 14.57
N LEU A 230 -3.40 -1.58 14.90
CA LEU A 230 -1.99 -1.38 14.57
C LEU A 230 -1.17 -2.46 15.29
N ASP A 231 -0.42 -3.27 14.54
CA ASP A 231 0.42 -4.34 15.10
C ASP A 231 1.68 -3.73 15.72
N ILE A 232 1.54 -3.24 16.96
CA ILE A 232 2.62 -2.60 17.71
C ILE A 232 3.86 -3.50 17.79
N PRO A 233 3.77 -4.81 18.11
CA PRO A 233 4.92 -5.71 18.06
C PRO A 233 5.63 -5.75 16.71
N ALA A 234 4.90 -5.85 15.59
CA ALA A 234 5.51 -5.88 14.27
C ALA A 234 6.21 -4.54 13.93
N ILE A 235 5.58 -3.41 14.27
CA ILE A 235 6.19 -2.09 14.06
C ILE A 235 7.45 -1.94 14.91
N LEU A 236 7.42 -2.33 16.19
CA LEU A 236 8.60 -2.32 17.04
C LEU A 236 9.71 -3.20 16.47
N GLY A 237 9.38 -4.38 15.91
CA GLY A 237 10.31 -5.25 15.20
C GLY A 237 11.00 -4.53 14.04
N THR A 238 10.22 -3.89 13.15
CA THR A 238 10.74 -3.09 12.04
C THR A 238 11.63 -1.94 12.53
N VAL A 239 11.16 -1.16 13.50
CA VAL A 239 11.92 -0.01 14.03
C VAL A 239 13.24 -0.47 14.66
N THR A 240 13.21 -1.56 15.43
CA THR A 240 14.40 -2.12 16.08
C THR A 240 15.43 -2.62 15.07
N LEU A 241 14.97 -3.17 13.94
CA LEU A 241 15.85 -3.54 12.83
C LEU A 241 16.55 -2.31 12.24
N GLU A 242 15.79 -1.26 11.93
CA GLU A 242 16.30 -0.03 11.32
C GLU A 242 17.19 0.79 12.26
N MET A 243 17.02 0.68 13.57
CA MET A 243 17.96 1.25 14.56
C MET A 243 19.38 0.70 14.44
N ARG A 244 19.57 -0.47 13.81
CA ARG A 244 20.89 -1.06 13.55
C ARG A 244 21.51 -0.58 12.24
N SER A 245 20.82 0.29 11.49
CA SER A 245 21.32 0.84 10.23
C SER A 245 22.63 1.62 10.42
N GLU A 246 23.54 1.51 9.46
CA GLU A 246 24.78 2.30 9.42
C GLU A 246 24.49 3.79 9.19
N MET A 247 23.34 4.11 8.60
CA MET A 247 22.95 5.47 8.25
C MET A 247 22.32 6.21 9.44
N GLU A 248 22.90 7.35 9.81
CA GLU A 248 22.45 8.15 10.96
C GLU A 248 21.02 8.66 10.81
N ALA A 249 20.65 9.14 9.61
CA ALA A 249 19.30 9.65 9.35
C ALA A 249 18.22 8.57 9.57
N THR A 250 18.45 7.35 9.09
CA THR A 250 17.54 6.22 9.33
C THR A 250 17.45 5.88 10.82
N ARG A 251 18.58 5.83 11.55
CA ARG A 251 18.57 5.58 13.00
C ARG A 251 17.80 6.66 13.78
N LEU A 252 17.97 7.92 13.41
CA LEU A 252 17.29 9.04 14.07
C LEU A 252 15.77 8.96 13.90
N GLU A 253 15.30 8.63 12.70
CA GLU A 253 13.87 8.46 12.43
C GLU A 253 13.32 7.19 13.10
N ALA A 254 14.08 6.11 13.16
CA ALA A 254 13.72 4.92 13.93
C ALA A 254 13.58 5.24 15.44
N LEU A 255 14.48 6.05 16.02
CA LEU A 255 14.37 6.52 17.40
C LEU A 255 13.13 7.41 17.61
N ARG A 256 12.79 8.25 16.64
CA ARG A 256 11.57 9.05 16.68
C ARG A 256 10.32 8.18 16.72
N TRP A 257 10.30 7.10 15.95
CA TRP A 257 9.24 6.08 16.03
C TRP A 257 9.17 5.40 17.39
N LEU A 258 10.30 5.01 17.95
CA LEU A 258 10.34 4.41 19.28
C LEU A 258 9.78 5.37 20.35
N HIS A 259 10.17 6.65 20.30
CA HIS A 259 9.60 7.69 21.17
C HIS A 259 8.09 7.87 20.95
N PHE A 260 7.65 7.91 19.70
CA PHE A 260 6.23 8.01 19.35
C PHE A 260 5.40 6.84 19.89
N LEU A 261 5.91 5.61 19.75
CA LEU A 261 5.26 4.41 20.27
C LEU A 261 5.25 4.41 21.81
N LEU A 262 6.35 4.76 22.47
CA LEU A 262 6.42 4.89 23.93
C LEU A 262 5.42 5.90 24.47
N ALA A 263 5.30 7.07 23.85
CA ALA A 263 4.38 8.13 24.27
C ALA A 263 2.90 7.71 24.16
N ARG A 264 2.56 6.79 23.25
CA ARG A 264 1.18 6.33 22.99
C ARG A 264 0.86 4.97 23.61
N THR A 265 1.86 4.14 23.91
CA THR A 265 1.71 2.75 24.38
C THR A 265 2.71 2.40 25.49
N GLN A 266 2.81 3.27 26.51
CA GLN A 266 3.77 3.11 27.60
C GLN A 266 3.71 1.72 28.27
N GLU A 267 2.52 1.15 28.52
CA GLU A 267 2.40 -0.17 29.18
C GLU A 267 2.89 -1.34 28.31
N LEU A 268 2.56 -1.37 27.02
CA LEU A 268 2.90 -2.49 26.11
C LEU A 268 4.39 -2.48 25.70
N VAL A 269 4.96 -1.29 25.51
CA VAL A 269 6.39 -1.17 25.17
C VAL A 269 7.25 -1.54 26.38
N LEU A 270 6.83 -1.19 27.60
CA LEU A 270 7.53 -1.58 28.82
C LEU A 270 7.49 -3.11 29.07
N GLU A 271 6.36 -3.78 28.80
CA GLU A 271 6.29 -5.25 28.84
C GLU A 271 7.20 -5.93 27.79
N GLN A 272 7.27 -5.40 26.57
CA GLN A 272 8.08 -5.99 25.48
C GLN A 272 9.59 -5.71 25.62
N VAL A 273 9.97 -4.59 26.24
CA VAL A 273 11.38 -4.22 26.51
C VAL A 273 11.92 -4.86 27.81
N GLY A 274 11.07 -5.61 28.53
CA GLY A 274 11.47 -6.34 29.75
C GLY A 274 11.69 -5.44 30.97
N LEU A 275 11.24 -4.18 30.92
CA LEU A 275 11.25 -3.27 32.06
C LEU A 275 9.83 -3.19 32.62
N GLU A 276 9.50 -4.03 33.60
CA GLU A 276 8.26 -3.87 34.36
C GLU A 276 8.19 -2.44 34.92
N ALA A 277 7.11 -1.71 34.61
CA ALA A 277 6.82 -0.45 35.26
C ALA A 277 6.73 -0.67 36.78
N PRO A 278 7.33 0.19 37.63
CA PRO A 278 7.20 0.05 39.07
C PRO A 278 5.74 0.19 39.43
N LYS A 279 5.10 -0.92 39.83
CA LYS A 279 3.72 -0.95 40.32
C LYS A 279 3.58 0.12 41.39
N THR A 280 2.88 1.20 41.07
CA THR A 280 2.46 2.21 42.04
C THR A 280 1.63 1.47 43.09
N ARG A 281 2.24 1.25 44.27
CA ARG A 281 1.55 0.72 45.45
C ARG A 281 0.34 1.60 45.72
N GLN A 282 -0.85 1.14 45.33
CA GLN A 282 -2.09 1.56 45.95
C GLN A 282 -2.05 1.08 47.39
N ASN A 283 -1.53 1.93 48.28
CA ASN A 283 -1.67 1.78 49.71
C ASN A 283 -3.09 2.23 50.08
N THR A 284 -4.08 1.37 49.83
CA THR A 284 -5.43 1.51 50.37
C THR A 284 -5.41 0.99 51.80
N LYS A 285 -5.61 1.92 52.75
CA LYS A 285 -5.84 1.68 54.17
C LYS A 285 -6.79 0.49 54.41
N ARG A 286 -6.43 -0.40 55.34
CA ARG A 286 -7.43 -1.07 56.20
C ARG A 286 -6.98 -1.06 57.67
N HIS A 287 -7.81 -0.41 58.46
CA HIS A 287 -7.93 -0.55 59.91
C HIS A 287 -7.96 -2.02 60.34
N VAL A 288 -7.17 -2.34 61.36
CA VAL A 288 -7.51 -3.21 62.49
C VAL A 288 -6.76 -2.58 63.66
N GLY A 289 -7.36 -2.05 64.73
CA GLY A 289 -8.41 -2.62 65.55
C GLY A 289 -7.81 -2.70 66.94
N SER A 290 -8.32 -1.86 67.84
CA SER A 290 -7.91 -1.69 69.23
C SER A 290 -7.85 -3.01 70.00
N GLN A 291 -6.83 -3.17 70.85
CA GLN A 291 -6.92 -3.64 72.24
C GLN A 291 -5.62 -3.34 72.98
#